data_AF-A0A086PAN0-F1
#
_entry.id   AF-A0A086PAN0-F1
#
_cell.length_a   1.000
_cell.length_b   1.000
_cell.length_c   1.000
_cell.angle_alpha   90.00
_cell.angle_beta   90.00
_cell.angle_gamma   90.00
#
_symmetry.space_group_name_H-M   'P 1'
#
loop_
_entity.id
_entity.type
_entity.pdbx_description
1 polymer ?
#
loop_
_entity_poly.entity_id
_entity_poly.type
_entity_poly.pdbx_seq_one_letter_code
_entity_poly.pdbx_strand_id
1 'polypeptide(L)'
;MALKMHPAEAREAYLIPIFLVTIVVAAILPMFFESYRTTYFGIMSYDDYSRYLLWLLGEPGAEIPPSPHPYRLGSIILAAPFYYLPVVTFSGQGIQQAPMLMDPEHIRAVQAMCAANIAYATLSACIGGLYLAFWRNVSMGWAFSAALLFLLLTRYLGMGSVDGIATLPLIIAAIAMVERRIATFAAAVILGTIVNEKVALIAFFATSLRTLFVAEHRRVHFMMAGIAAVALAAYAAAVLTLALPGLDNQRDPSTYLSGIIGSVGGLVGMKGAYQNLWPAIVLLVLGWTGIRQSRDPMVYVCDLGGIIALFLFALALDVQYNVGRIVMFSMPLFLLGAVENMARLSLSAGSRALHTSGRDAARPTVSAPAFPTLAGAEGTKPSPSVS
;
A
#
# COMPACT_ATOMS: atom_id res chain seq x y z
N MET A 1 20.90 -18.05 31.22
CA MET A 1 19.80 -19.01 31.40
C MET A 1 19.23 -19.31 30.02
N ALA A 2 19.72 -20.38 29.37
CA ALA A 2 19.29 -20.74 28.02
C ALA A 2 17.97 -21.50 28.11
N LEU A 3 16.88 -20.90 27.64
CA LEU A 3 15.59 -21.57 27.46
C LEU A 3 15.79 -22.72 26.46
N LYS A 4 15.83 -23.96 26.96
CA LYS A 4 15.68 -25.16 26.13
C LYS A 4 14.26 -25.15 25.57
N MET A 5 14.07 -24.58 24.39
CA MET A 5 12.82 -24.74 23.64
C MET A 5 12.65 -26.22 23.26
N HIS A 6 11.44 -26.74 23.40
CA HIS A 6 11.14 -28.10 22.98
C HIS A 6 11.35 -28.23 21.46
N PRO A 7 11.90 -29.35 20.95
CA PRO A 7 12.22 -29.51 19.52
C PRO A 7 11.00 -29.39 18.59
N ALA A 8 9.78 -29.57 19.09
CA ALA A 8 8.55 -29.35 18.33
C ALA A 8 8.21 -27.86 18.16
N GLU A 9 8.37 -27.06 19.22
CA GLU A 9 8.17 -25.60 19.19
C GLU A 9 9.24 -24.91 18.34
N ALA A 10 10.48 -25.40 18.39
CA ALA A 10 11.55 -24.93 17.52
C ALA A 10 11.23 -25.21 16.04
N ARG A 11 10.65 -26.37 15.71
CA ARG A 11 10.29 -26.73 14.33
C ARG A 11 9.17 -25.83 13.79
N GLU A 12 8.13 -25.56 14.57
CA GLU A 12 7.06 -24.61 14.19
C GLU A 12 7.58 -23.18 14.05
N ALA A 13 8.52 -22.76 14.90
CA ALA A 13 9.13 -21.43 14.84
C ALA A 13 9.90 -21.17 13.53
N TYR A 14 10.50 -22.18 12.90
CA TYR A 14 11.21 -22.04 11.63
C TYR A 14 10.33 -22.25 10.39
N LEU A 15 9.20 -22.96 10.52
CA LEU A 15 8.30 -23.22 9.38
C LEU A 15 7.64 -21.95 8.86
N ILE A 16 7.26 -21.02 9.74
CA ILE A 16 6.64 -19.75 9.35
C ILE A 16 7.64 -18.85 8.56
N PRO A 17 8.86 -18.59 9.04
CA PRO A 17 9.89 -17.90 8.27
C PRO A 17 10.22 -18.57 6.93
N ILE A 18 10.37 -19.90 6.91
CA ILE A 18 10.67 -20.64 5.67
C ILE A 18 9.53 -20.50 4.65
N PHE A 19 8.29 -20.63 5.11
CA PHE A 19 7.10 -20.46 4.27
C PHE A 19 7.01 -19.03 3.70
N LEU A 20 7.21 -18.02 4.55
CA LEU A 20 7.22 -16.61 4.14
C LEU A 20 8.35 -16.32 3.14
N VAL A 21 9.57 -16.79 3.41
CA VAL A 21 10.72 -16.66 2.49
C VAL A 21 10.43 -17.38 1.17
N THR A 22 9.83 -18.56 1.20
CA THR A 22 9.50 -19.32 -0.02
C THR A 22 8.48 -18.58 -0.88
N ILE A 23 7.45 -17.98 -0.27
CA ILE A 23 6.47 -17.18 -1.01
C ILE A 23 7.07 -15.88 -1.52
N VAL A 24 7.92 -15.23 -0.72
CA VAL A 24 8.67 -14.03 -1.13
C VAL A 24 9.50 -14.36 -2.37
N VAL A 25 10.24 -15.47 -2.36
CA VAL A 25 11.02 -15.94 -3.53
C VAL A 25 10.11 -16.30 -4.71
N ALA A 26 9.00 -17.00 -4.46
CA ALA A 26 8.03 -17.40 -5.48
C ALA A 26 7.29 -16.22 -6.12
N ALA A 27 7.13 -15.10 -5.43
CA ALA A 27 6.54 -13.88 -5.96
C ALA A 27 7.60 -13.02 -6.68
N ILE A 28 8.79 -12.87 -6.10
CA ILE A 28 9.87 -12.05 -6.66
C ILE A 28 10.28 -12.57 -8.03
N LEU A 29 10.50 -13.88 -8.18
CA LEU A 29 11.11 -14.41 -9.40
C LEU A 29 10.23 -14.20 -10.65
N PRO A 30 8.93 -14.57 -10.67
CA PRO A 30 8.06 -14.30 -11.82
C PRO A 30 7.81 -12.82 -12.06
N MET A 31 7.67 -12.01 -10.99
CA MET A 31 7.53 -10.56 -11.13
C MET A 31 8.77 -9.94 -11.75
N PHE A 32 9.95 -10.44 -11.37
CA PHE A 32 11.24 -9.98 -11.88
C PHE A 32 11.39 -10.30 -13.35
N PHE A 33 11.22 -11.56 -13.74
CA PHE A 33 11.33 -11.91 -15.15
C PHE A 33 10.32 -11.16 -16.01
N GLU A 34 9.08 -10.96 -15.56
CA GLU A 34 8.08 -10.21 -16.32
C GLU A 34 8.44 -8.73 -16.45
N SER A 35 8.81 -8.08 -15.35
CA SER A 35 9.17 -6.66 -15.35
C SER A 35 10.46 -6.39 -16.13
N TYR A 36 11.47 -7.24 -15.91
CA TYR A 36 12.74 -7.11 -16.59
C TYR A 36 12.59 -7.40 -18.08
N ARG A 37 11.85 -8.43 -18.48
CA ARG A 37 11.57 -8.74 -19.90
C ARG A 37 10.83 -7.60 -20.61
N THR A 38 9.80 -7.05 -19.98
CA THR A 38 9.02 -5.95 -20.57
C THR A 38 9.84 -4.69 -20.76
N THR A 39 10.74 -4.40 -19.80
CA THR A 39 11.67 -3.27 -19.86
C THR A 39 12.78 -3.53 -20.89
N TYR A 40 13.42 -4.70 -20.84
CA TYR A 40 14.50 -5.12 -21.74
C TYR A 40 14.10 -5.09 -23.21
N PHE A 41 12.87 -5.51 -23.54
CA PHE A 41 12.36 -5.47 -24.90
C PHE A 41 11.62 -4.18 -25.27
N GLY A 42 11.58 -3.18 -24.38
CA GLY A 42 10.91 -1.90 -24.64
C GLY A 42 9.41 -2.03 -24.93
N ILE A 43 8.75 -3.07 -24.42
CA ILE A 43 7.35 -3.40 -24.74
C ILE A 43 6.39 -2.37 -24.14
N MET A 44 6.83 -1.64 -23.12
CA MET A 44 6.08 -0.56 -22.47
C MET A 44 6.97 0.65 -22.22
N SER A 45 6.38 1.85 -22.22
CA SER A 45 7.06 3.05 -21.75
C SER A 45 7.35 2.94 -20.26
N TYR A 46 8.56 3.25 -19.85
CA TYR A 46 8.98 3.30 -18.45
C TYR A 46 9.89 4.49 -18.21
N ASP A 47 10.01 4.92 -16.95
CA ASP A 47 10.99 5.93 -16.59
C ASP A 47 12.35 5.24 -16.46
N ASP A 48 13.25 5.48 -17.41
CA ASP A 48 14.55 4.82 -17.41
C ASP A 48 15.56 5.56 -16.51
N TYR A 49 15.92 4.92 -15.40
CA TYR A 49 16.90 5.40 -14.43
C TYR A 49 18.23 4.64 -14.49
N SER A 50 18.36 3.66 -15.41
CA SER A 50 19.55 2.80 -15.49
C SER A 50 20.83 3.60 -15.77
N ARG A 51 20.78 4.61 -16.64
CA ARG A 51 21.93 5.50 -16.91
C ARG A 51 22.31 6.36 -15.71
N TYR A 52 21.34 6.73 -14.87
CA TYR A 52 21.62 7.46 -13.65
C TYR A 52 22.31 6.56 -12.62
N LEU A 53 21.95 5.28 -12.58
CA LEU A 53 22.64 4.28 -11.79
C LEU A 53 24.08 4.08 -12.25
N LEU A 54 24.32 3.98 -13.55
CA LEU A 54 25.68 3.93 -14.11
C LEU A 54 26.50 5.16 -13.72
N TRP A 55 25.88 6.35 -13.76
CA TRP A 55 26.53 7.59 -13.29
C TRP A 55 26.92 7.53 -11.81
N LEU A 56 26.02 7.04 -10.95
CA LEU A 56 26.31 6.88 -9.52
C LEU A 56 27.47 5.90 -9.27
N LEU A 57 27.58 4.86 -10.10
CA LEU A 57 28.60 3.82 -10.01
C LEU A 57 29.92 4.18 -10.73
N GLY A 58 29.94 5.25 -11.51
CA GLY A 58 31.10 5.64 -12.33
C GLY A 58 31.35 4.72 -13.53
N GLU A 59 30.30 4.05 -14.02
CA GLU A 59 30.37 3.08 -15.11
C GLU A 59 30.18 3.73 -16.51
N PRO A 60 30.68 3.12 -17.59
CA PRO A 60 30.46 3.60 -18.96
C PRO A 60 28.97 3.78 -19.32
N GLY A 61 28.67 4.71 -20.22
CA GLY A 61 27.28 5.01 -20.63
C GLY A 61 26.45 5.76 -19.58
N ALA A 62 27.09 6.23 -18.51
CA ALA A 62 26.54 7.08 -17.47
C ALA A 62 25.94 8.39 -17.99
N GLU A 63 24.74 8.73 -17.53
CA GLU A 63 24.07 9.98 -17.84
C GLU A 63 23.16 10.40 -16.68
N ILE A 64 23.17 11.70 -16.34
CA ILE A 64 22.17 12.26 -15.43
C ILE A 64 20.92 12.56 -16.26
N PRO A 65 19.76 11.95 -15.96
CA PRO A 65 18.56 12.17 -16.73
C PRO A 65 18.07 13.63 -16.58
N PRO A 66 17.24 14.12 -17.52
CA PRO A 66 16.58 15.41 -17.34
C PRO A 66 15.61 15.37 -16.15
N SER A 67 15.27 16.54 -15.64
CA SER A 67 14.24 16.75 -14.63
C SER A 67 12.90 16.07 -14.99
N PRO A 68 12.13 15.52 -14.03
CA PRO A 68 12.33 15.49 -12.57
C PRO A 68 13.10 14.27 -12.03
N HIS A 69 13.53 13.38 -12.92
CA HIS A 69 14.27 12.17 -12.63
C HIS A 69 15.55 12.34 -11.76
N PRO A 70 16.41 13.37 -11.91
CA PRO A 70 17.61 13.57 -11.10
C PRO A 70 17.33 13.77 -9.61
N TYR A 71 16.12 14.19 -9.23
CA TYR A 71 15.77 14.39 -7.83
C TYR A 71 15.42 13.08 -7.10
N ARG A 72 15.32 11.95 -7.81
CA ARG A 72 15.04 10.62 -7.25
C ARG A 72 16.30 9.82 -6.91
N LEU A 73 17.37 10.50 -6.50
CA LEU A 73 18.67 9.90 -6.19
C LEU A 73 18.55 8.75 -5.17
N GLY A 74 17.62 8.84 -4.22
CA GLY A 74 17.40 7.77 -3.23
C GLY A 74 17.01 6.44 -3.86
N SER A 75 16.20 6.47 -4.93
CA SER A 75 15.84 5.26 -5.69
C SER A 75 17.07 4.61 -6.33
N ILE A 76 18.02 5.42 -6.80
CA ILE A 76 19.24 4.97 -7.46
C ILE A 76 20.20 4.34 -6.45
N ILE A 77 20.40 5.01 -5.32
CA ILE A 77 21.25 4.50 -4.23
C ILE A 77 20.75 3.14 -3.75
N LEU A 78 19.42 2.99 -3.61
CA LEU A 78 18.81 1.73 -3.17
C LEU A 78 18.91 0.62 -4.23
N ALA A 79 19.06 0.97 -5.51
CA ALA A 79 19.26 0.00 -6.59
C ALA A 79 20.72 -0.44 -6.77
N ALA A 80 21.70 0.36 -6.33
CA ALA A 80 23.12 0.09 -6.50
C ALA A 80 23.60 -1.31 -6.05
N PRO A 81 23.16 -1.86 -4.90
CA PRO A 81 23.57 -3.21 -4.50
C PRO A 81 23.18 -4.30 -5.50
N PHE A 82 22.10 -4.10 -6.26
CA PHE A 82 21.57 -5.09 -7.22
C PHE A 82 22.35 -5.10 -8.55
N TYR A 83 23.20 -4.10 -8.80
CA TYR A 83 24.05 -4.05 -10.01
C TYR A 83 25.01 -5.24 -10.09
N TYR A 84 25.47 -5.73 -8.93
CA TYR A 84 26.43 -6.83 -8.86
C TYR A 84 25.79 -8.23 -8.98
N LEU A 85 24.50 -8.32 -9.27
CA LEU A 85 23.84 -9.59 -9.52
C LEU A 85 24.27 -10.18 -10.89
N PRO A 86 24.27 -11.52 -11.03
CA PRO A 86 24.52 -12.16 -12.32
C PRO A 86 23.56 -11.66 -13.39
N VAL A 87 24.09 -11.25 -14.54
CA VAL A 87 23.28 -10.72 -15.64
C VAL A 87 22.48 -11.85 -16.28
N VAL A 88 21.19 -11.62 -16.40
CA VAL A 88 20.22 -12.44 -17.12
C VAL A 88 20.04 -11.83 -18.50
N THR A 89 20.29 -12.61 -19.54
CA THR A 89 20.08 -12.22 -20.93
C THR A 89 19.00 -13.08 -21.56
N PHE A 90 18.11 -12.48 -22.34
CA PHE A 90 17.07 -13.20 -23.07
C PHE A 90 17.54 -13.48 -24.51
N SER A 91 17.41 -14.73 -24.96
CA SER A 91 17.56 -15.08 -26.38
C SER A 91 16.23 -14.81 -27.11
N GLY A 92 16.26 -14.12 -28.25
CA GLY A 92 15.02 -13.85 -28.99
C GLY A 92 15.21 -13.17 -30.34
N GLN A 93 15.16 -13.97 -31.41
CA GLN A 93 14.72 -13.54 -32.75
C GLN A 93 13.22 -13.22 -32.68
N GLY A 94 12.80 -12.05 -33.17
CA GLY A 94 11.37 -11.70 -33.25
C GLY A 94 10.98 -10.28 -32.87
N ILE A 95 11.93 -9.43 -32.46
CA ILE A 95 11.68 -8.01 -32.23
C ILE A 95 12.75 -7.23 -32.98
N GLN A 96 12.34 -6.45 -33.99
CA GLN A 96 13.23 -5.54 -34.76
C GLN A 96 13.87 -4.45 -33.88
N GLN A 97 13.54 -4.41 -32.59
CA GLN A 97 13.98 -3.47 -31.56
C GLN A 97 14.47 -4.18 -30.29
N ALA A 98 14.71 -5.50 -30.29
CA ALA A 98 15.54 -6.07 -29.22
C ALA A 98 16.86 -5.30 -29.27
N PRO A 99 17.27 -4.60 -28.19
CA PRO A 99 18.41 -3.71 -28.28
C PRO A 99 19.68 -4.57 -28.28
N MET A 100 19.98 -5.17 -29.42
CA MET A 100 21.31 -5.70 -29.78
C MET A 100 22.39 -4.59 -29.80
N LEU A 101 22.04 -3.38 -29.36
CA LEU A 101 22.87 -2.18 -29.25
C LEU A 101 22.96 -1.63 -27.82
N MET A 102 22.34 -2.28 -26.81
CA MET A 102 22.54 -1.87 -25.42
C MET A 102 23.86 -2.44 -24.90
N ASP A 103 24.71 -1.55 -24.40
CA ASP A 103 25.96 -1.88 -23.71
C ASP A 103 25.70 -2.87 -22.56
N PRO A 104 26.55 -3.89 -22.32
CA PRO A 104 26.36 -4.86 -21.24
C PRO A 104 26.12 -4.22 -19.86
N GLU A 105 26.75 -3.08 -19.61
CA GLU A 105 26.65 -2.24 -18.42
C GLU A 105 25.22 -1.71 -18.26
N HIS A 106 24.64 -1.22 -19.36
CA HIS A 106 23.27 -0.72 -19.37
C HIS A 106 22.24 -1.84 -19.11
N ILE A 107 22.44 -3.03 -19.70
CA ILE A 107 21.58 -4.20 -19.43
C ILE A 107 21.63 -4.55 -17.93
N ARG A 108 22.82 -4.59 -17.34
CA ARG A 108 23.01 -4.85 -15.92
C ARG A 108 22.35 -3.79 -15.05
N ALA A 109 22.44 -2.52 -15.43
CA ALA A 109 21.78 -1.44 -14.71
C ALA A 109 20.25 -1.53 -14.78
N VAL A 110 19.67 -1.82 -15.96
CA VAL A 110 18.22 -2.06 -16.10
C VAL A 110 17.77 -3.22 -15.22
N GLN A 111 18.54 -4.31 -15.22
CA GLN A 111 18.27 -5.45 -14.35
C GLN A 111 18.27 -5.08 -12.87
N ALA A 112 19.26 -4.30 -12.43
CA ALA A 112 19.40 -3.84 -11.06
C ALA A 112 18.20 -3.00 -10.62
N MET A 113 17.76 -2.06 -11.46
CA MET A 113 16.58 -1.24 -11.20
C MET A 113 15.32 -2.11 -11.04
N CYS A 114 15.11 -3.08 -11.94
CA CYS A 114 13.96 -4.00 -11.86
C CYS A 114 13.99 -4.86 -10.60
N ALA A 115 15.16 -5.41 -10.26
CA ALA A 115 15.35 -6.25 -9.08
C ALA A 115 15.09 -5.47 -7.80
N ALA A 116 15.65 -4.26 -7.68
CA ALA A 116 15.43 -3.37 -6.55
C ALA A 116 13.94 -3.05 -6.40
N ASN A 117 13.28 -2.67 -7.48
CA ASN A 117 11.88 -2.29 -7.47
C ASN A 117 10.97 -3.36 -6.87
N ILE A 118 11.21 -4.62 -7.26
CA ILE A 118 10.42 -5.76 -6.80
C ILE A 118 10.80 -6.14 -5.37
N ALA A 119 12.10 -6.14 -5.04
CA ALA A 119 12.56 -6.43 -3.69
C ALA A 119 11.93 -5.48 -2.65
N TYR A 120 11.92 -4.17 -2.93
CA TYR A 120 11.33 -3.18 -2.04
C TYR A 120 9.79 -3.23 -2.00
N ALA A 121 9.13 -3.53 -3.12
CA ALA A 121 7.69 -3.79 -3.12
C ALA A 121 7.31 -5.02 -2.27
N THR A 122 8.08 -6.10 -2.36
CA THR A 122 7.89 -7.30 -1.55
C THR A 122 8.18 -7.06 -0.08
N LEU A 123 9.26 -6.34 0.23
CA LEU A 123 9.54 -5.94 1.61
C LEU A 123 8.39 -5.11 2.20
N SER A 124 7.81 -4.21 1.41
CA SER A 124 6.66 -3.40 1.83
C SER A 124 5.43 -4.25 2.14
N ALA A 125 5.12 -5.21 1.26
CA ALA A 125 4.03 -6.17 1.46
C ALA A 125 4.24 -6.99 2.74
N CYS A 126 5.47 -7.46 2.99
CA CYS A 126 5.81 -8.18 4.21
C CYS A 126 5.62 -7.30 5.46
N ILE A 127 6.14 -6.07 5.46
CA ILE A 127 6.00 -5.16 6.61
C ILE A 127 4.52 -4.87 6.88
N GLY A 128 3.72 -4.59 5.84
CA GLY A 128 2.28 -4.38 5.98
C GLY A 128 1.55 -5.59 6.53
N GLY A 129 1.84 -6.79 6.01
CA GLY A 129 1.26 -8.04 6.50
C GLY A 129 1.64 -8.35 7.95
N LEU A 130 2.93 -8.23 8.29
CA LEU A 130 3.42 -8.43 9.67
C LEU A 130 2.80 -7.42 10.63
N TYR A 131 2.64 -6.17 10.19
CA TYR A 131 1.94 -5.15 10.96
C TYR A 131 0.49 -5.56 11.26
N LEU A 132 -0.26 -6.01 10.24
CA LEU A 132 -1.62 -6.50 10.45
C LEU A 132 -1.67 -7.68 11.42
N ALA A 133 -0.79 -8.67 11.23
CA ALA A 133 -0.76 -9.88 12.02
C ALA A 133 -0.44 -9.61 13.50
N PHE A 134 0.65 -8.88 13.76
CA PHE A 134 1.21 -8.76 15.10
C PHE A 134 0.76 -7.52 15.86
N TRP A 135 0.48 -6.41 15.17
CA TRP A 135 0.09 -5.15 15.82
C TRP A 135 -1.41 -4.92 15.78
N ARG A 136 -2.10 -5.39 14.72
CA ARG A 136 -3.56 -5.26 14.58
C ARG A 136 -4.33 -6.54 14.89
N ASN A 137 -3.65 -7.61 15.32
CA ASN A 137 -4.23 -8.91 15.69
C ASN A 137 -5.14 -9.49 14.60
N VAL A 138 -4.78 -9.26 13.33
CA VAL A 138 -5.45 -9.87 12.18
C VAL A 138 -4.92 -11.29 12.02
N SER A 139 -5.79 -12.25 11.66
CA SER A 139 -5.31 -13.63 11.47
C SER A 139 -4.29 -13.70 10.33
N MET A 140 -3.33 -14.63 10.45
CA MET A 140 -2.26 -14.79 9.45
C MET A 140 -2.78 -14.98 8.03
N GLY A 141 -3.93 -15.65 7.85
CA GLY A 141 -4.57 -15.81 6.54
C GLY A 141 -4.95 -14.47 5.89
N TRP A 142 -5.63 -13.59 6.64
CA TRP A 142 -6.00 -12.26 6.16
C TRP A 142 -4.78 -11.36 5.94
N ALA A 143 -3.82 -11.38 6.87
CA ALA A 143 -2.57 -10.63 6.73
C ALA A 143 -1.76 -11.07 5.50
N PHE A 144 -1.72 -12.37 5.23
CA PHE A 144 -1.11 -12.93 4.03
C PHE A 144 -1.84 -12.52 2.75
N SER A 145 -3.17 -12.57 2.74
CA SER A 145 -3.98 -12.06 1.62
C SER A 145 -3.74 -10.57 1.36
N ALA A 146 -3.54 -9.76 2.41
CA ALA A 146 -3.18 -8.36 2.25
C ALA A 146 -1.84 -8.19 1.54
N ALA A 147 -0.81 -8.94 1.94
CA ALA A 147 0.50 -8.89 1.31
C ALA A 147 0.44 -9.33 -0.17
N LEU A 148 -0.30 -10.39 -0.48
CA LEU A 148 -0.48 -10.84 -1.86
C LEU A 148 -1.24 -9.81 -2.71
N LEU A 149 -2.32 -9.25 -2.16
CA LEU A 149 -3.11 -8.23 -2.85
C LEU A 149 -2.29 -6.94 -3.04
N PHE A 150 -1.44 -6.57 -2.07
CA PHE A 150 -0.50 -5.46 -2.20
C PHE A 150 0.40 -5.66 -3.42
N LEU A 151 1.05 -6.83 -3.53
CA LEU A 151 1.94 -7.18 -4.65
C LEU A 151 1.22 -7.25 -6.00
N LEU A 152 -0.03 -7.70 -6.03
CA LEU A 152 -0.84 -7.68 -7.24
C LEU A 152 -1.09 -6.23 -7.69
N LEU A 153 -1.46 -5.38 -6.74
CA LEU A 153 -1.83 -3.99 -6.98
C LEU A 153 -0.63 -3.09 -7.28
N THR A 154 0.60 -3.42 -6.85
CA THR A 154 1.81 -2.68 -7.24
C THR A 154 2.07 -2.71 -8.75
N ARG A 155 1.43 -3.62 -9.51
CA ARG A 155 1.44 -3.57 -10.99
C ARG A 155 0.95 -2.22 -11.52
N TYR A 156 -0.02 -1.59 -10.87
CA TYR A 156 -0.54 -0.28 -11.25
C TYR A 156 0.39 0.88 -10.90
N LEU A 157 1.41 0.67 -10.06
CA LEU A 157 2.45 1.67 -9.78
C LEU A 157 3.49 1.77 -10.91
N GLY A 158 3.44 0.86 -11.90
CA GLY A 158 4.40 0.81 -12.99
C GLY A 158 5.71 0.15 -12.57
N MET A 159 5.71 -1.18 -12.44
CA MET A 159 6.89 -1.93 -11.97
C MET A 159 8.13 -1.84 -12.88
N GLY A 160 8.00 -1.34 -14.11
CA GLY A 160 9.15 -0.98 -14.95
C GLY A 160 9.83 0.33 -14.57
N SER A 161 9.24 1.13 -13.67
CA SER A 161 9.82 2.36 -13.11
C SER A 161 10.25 2.14 -11.66
N VAL A 162 10.87 3.14 -11.03
CA VAL A 162 11.36 3.12 -9.63
C VAL A 162 10.28 3.25 -8.55
N ASP A 163 9.02 3.24 -8.94
CA ASP A 163 7.90 3.54 -8.03
C ASP A 163 7.65 2.44 -6.98
N GLY A 164 8.01 1.19 -7.26
CA GLY A 164 7.99 0.10 -6.28
C GLY A 164 9.01 0.32 -5.16
N ILE A 165 10.15 0.97 -5.40
CA ILE A 165 11.12 1.34 -4.35
C ILE A 165 10.47 2.30 -3.33
N ALA A 166 9.66 3.24 -3.81
CA ALA A 166 8.97 4.21 -2.99
C ALA A 166 7.86 3.61 -2.10
N THR A 167 7.41 2.39 -2.39
CA THR A 167 6.37 1.74 -1.57
C THR A 167 6.83 1.45 -0.14
N LEU A 168 8.14 1.27 0.09
CA LEU A 168 8.70 0.98 1.40
C LEU A 168 8.58 2.16 2.38
N PRO A 169 9.13 3.36 2.08
CA PRO A 169 8.92 4.50 2.95
C PRO A 169 7.43 4.85 3.08
N LEU A 170 6.61 4.57 2.07
CA LEU A 170 5.17 4.84 2.08
C LEU A 170 4.39 3.93 3.03
N ILE A 171 4.63 2.61 3.04
CA ILE A 171 3.98 1.69 4.00
C ILE A 171 4.42 2.04 5.44
N ILE A 172 5.69 2.41 5.64
CA ILE A 172 6.21 2.83 6.94
C ILE A 172 5.55 4.14 7.39
N ALA A 173 5.43 5.13 6.49
CA ALA A 173 4.75 6.39 6.77
C ALA A 173 3.26 6.18 7.09
N ALA A 174 2.57 5.31 6.35
CA ALA A 174 1.17 4.98 6.61
C ALA A 174 0.98 4.34 8.00
N ILE A 175 1.82 3.34 8.33
CA ILE A 175 1.80 2.69 9.65
C ILE A 175 2.13 3.72 10.74
N ALA A 176 3.19 4.52 10.57
CA ALA A 176 3.60 5.51 11.57
C ALA A 176 2.54 6.60 11.77
N MET A 177 1.83 7.00 10.72
CA MET A 177 0.70 7.93 10.80
C MET A 177 -0.46 7.33 11.62
N VAL A 178 -0.84 6.09 11.31
CA VAL A 178 -1.88 5.34 12.04
C VAL A 178 -1.51 5.15 13.50
N GLU A 179 -0.27 4.76 13.78
CA GLU A 179 0.27 4.57 15.13
C GLU A 179 0.68 5.88 15.83
N ARG A 180 0.47 7.03 15.19
CA ARG A 180 0.78 8.36 15.74
C ARG A 180 2.26 8.53 16.14
N ARG A 181 3.18 7.81 15.47
CA ARG A 181 4.64 7.84 15.71
C ARG A 181 5.33 8.90 14.85
N ILE A 182 5.40 10.13 15.38
CA ILE A 182 5.92 11.30 14.65
C ILE A 182 7.34 11.09 14.14
N ALA A 183 8.25 10.55 14.95
CA ALA A 183 9.66 10.38 14.56
C ALA A 183 9.83 9.40 13.39
N THR A 184 9.16 8.24 13.46
CA THR A 184 9.17 7.25 12.38
C THR A 184 8.52 7.80 11.11
N PHE A 185 7.40 8.53 11.26
CA PHE A 185 6.75 9.21 10.16
C PHE A 185 7.68 10.23 9.49
N ALA A 186 8.36 11.06 10.28
CA ALA A 186 9.27 12.08 9.78
C ALA A 186 10.43 11.46 9.00
N ALA A 187 11.08 10.44 9.55
CA ALA A 187 12.17 9.74 8.88
C ALA A 187 11.68 9.11 7.55
N ALA A 188 10.53 8.43 7.58
CA ALA A 188 9.97 7.78 6.41
C ALA A 188 9.58 8.79 5.30
N VAL A 189 9.01 9.94 5.66
CA VAL A 189 8.62 10.97 4.69
C VAL A 189 9.84 11.71 4.14
N ILE A 190 10.79 12.11 4.98
CA ILE A 190 11.98 12.84 4.53
C ILE A 190 12.83 11.96 3.61
N LEU A 191 13.18 10.75 4.06
CA LEU A 191 13.94 9.79 3.23
C LEU A 191 13.12 9.36 2.02
N GLY A 192 11.81 9.15 2.20
CA GLY A 192 10.90 8.77 1.13
C GLY A 192 10.81 9.82 0.03
N THR A 193 10.91 11.11 0.36
CA THR A 193 10.89 12.21 -0.63
C THR A 193 12.13 12.17 -1.53
N ILE A 194 13.28 11.79 -0.98
CA ILE A 194 14.54 11.61 -1.74
C ILE A 194 14.45 10.39 -2.68
N VAL A 195 13.66 9.38 -2.29
CA VAL A 195 13.36 8.21 -3.14
C VAL A 195 12.36 8.61 -4.23
N ASN A 196 11.24 9.22 -3.85
CA ASN A 196 10.15 9.62 -4.73
C ASN A 196 9.29 10.70 -4.07
N GLU A 197 9.09 11.82 -4.75
CA GLU A 197 8.35 12.98 -4.29
C GLU A 197 6.90 12.65 -3.86
N LYS A 198 6.32 11.61 -4.46
CA LYS A 198 4.96 11.17 -4.17
C LYS A 198 4.78 10.76 -2.70
N VAL A 199 5.84 10.30 -2.02
CA VAL A 199 5.74 9.92 -0.60
C VAL A 199 5.32 11.12 0.25
N ALA A 200 5.97 12.29 0.10
CA ALA A 200 5.58 13.50 0.80
C ALA A 200 4.20 13.99 0.37
N LEU A 201 3.87 13.90 -0.91
CA LEU A 201 2.56 14.30 -1.43
C LEU A 201 1.41 13.51 -0.78
N ILE A 202 1.49 12.18 -0.79
CA ILE A 202 0.47 11.32 -0.16
C ILE A 202 0.40 11.57 1.34
N ALA A 203 1.55 11.64 1.99
CA ALA A 203 1.64 11.88 3.43
C ALA A 203 1.00 13.23 3.82
N PHE A 204 1.24 14.28 3.02
CA PHE A 204 0.67 15.60 3.20
C PHE A 204 -0.86 15.59 3.07
N PHE A 205 -1.41 14.99 2.00
CA PHE A 205 -2.86 14.93 1.83
C PHE A 205 -3.54 14.13 2.96
N ALA A 206 -3.03 12.95 3.29
CA ALA A 206 -3.62 12.11 4.33
C ALA A 206 -3.60 12.79 5.71
N THR A 207 -2.45 13.35 6.10
CA THR A 207 -2.32 13.99 7.42
C THR A 207 -3.04 15.33 7.49
N SER A 208 -3.11 16.10 6.40
CA SER A 208 -3.87 17.37 6.35
C SER A 208 -5.37 17.13 6.51
N LEU A 209 -5.92 16.16 5.77
CA LEU A 209 -7.34 15.79 5.90
C LEU A 209 -7.67 15.30 7.31
N ARG A 210 -6.83 14.45 7.90
CA ARG A 210 -7.02 14.01 9.29
C ARG A 210 -6.88 15.16 10.29
N THR A 211 -6.00 16.12 10.05
CA THR A 211 -5.87 17.31 10.90
C THR A 211 -7.18 18.11 10.93
N LEU A 212 -7.81 18.29 9.77
CA LEU A 212 -9.06 19.05 9.65
C LEU A 212 -10.24 18.29 10.29
N PHE A 213 -10.38 17.01 9.96
CA PHE A 213 -11.61 16.25 10.22
C PHE A 213 -11.55 15.27 11.41
N VAL A 214 -10.37 14.96 11.96
CA VAL A 214 -10.21 14.04 13.10
C VAL A 214 -9.78 14.83 14.34
N ALA A 215 -10.78 15.25 15.14
CA ALA A 215 -10.56 16.12 16.31
C ALA A 215 -9.68 15.45 17.39
N GLU A 216 -9.85 14.15 17.61
CA GLU A 216 -9.21 13.39 18.69
C GLU A 216 -7.67 13.40 18.62
N HIS A 217 -7.11 13.47 17.41
CA HIS A 217 -5.66 13.41 17.17
C HIS A 217 -5.12 14.57 16.34
N ARG A 218 -5.90 15.66 16.24
CA ARG A 218 -5.60 16.84 15.42
C ARG A 218 -4.18 17.36 15.62
N ARG A 219 -3.69 17.46 16.86
CA ARG A 219 -2.36 18.01 17.15
C ARG A 219 -1.23 17.16 16.56
N VAL A 220 -1.34 15.83 16.67
CA VAL A 220 -0.33 14.91 16.13
C VAL A 220 -0.35 14.94 14.61
N HIS A 221 -1.54 14.89 14.01
CA HIS A 221 -1.68 14.96 12.55
C HIS A 221 -1.24 16.33 12.00
N PHE A 222 -1.44 17.43 12.74
CA PHE A 222 -0.95 18.75 12.35
C PHE A 222 0.58 18.77 12.28
N MET A 223 1.27 18.19 13.27
CA MET A 223 2.73 18.07 13.25
C MET A 223 3.21 17.23 12.07
N MET A 224 2.56 16.10 11.81
CA MET A 224 2.87 15.23 10.67
C MET A 224 2.64 15.94 9.32
N ALA A 225 1.53 16.69 9.19
CA ALA A 225 1.24 17.49 8.01
C ALA A 225 2.29 18.58 7.81
N GLY A 226 2.73 19.25 8.87
CA GLY A 226 3.83 20.21 8.84
C GLY A 226 5.14 19.58 8.33
N ILE A 227 5.49 18.39 8.80
CA ILE A 227 6.68 17.67 8.33
C ILE A 227 6.56 17.32 6.85
N ALA A 228 5.42 16.79 6.41
CA ALA A 228 5.20 16.44 5.01
C ALA A 228 5.21 17.69 4.10
N ALA A 229 4.65 18.80 4.57
CA ALA A 229 4.67 20.08 3.87
C ALA A 229 6.10 20.62 3.72
N VAL A 230 6.91 20.57 4.78
CA VAL A 230 8.32 20.99 4.74
C VAL A 230 9.12 20.10 3.78
N ALA A 231 8.92 18.78 3.80
CA ALA A 231 9.58 17.87 2.86
C ALA A 231 9.20 18.17 1.40
N LEU A 232 7.92 18.41 1.13
CA LEU A 232 7.43 18.76 -0.21
C LEU A 232 7.96 20.12 -0.66
N ALA A 233 7.99 21.12 0.23
CA ALA A 233 8.53 22.44 -0.04
C ALA A 233 10.05 22.39 -0.30
N ALA A 234 10.79 21.58 0.45
CA ALA A 234 12.22 21.37 0.22
C ALA A 234 12.48 20.71 -1.15
N TYR A 235 11.67 19.71 -1.52
CA TYR A 235 11.72 19.11 -2.86
C TYR A 235 11.42 20.16 -3.94
N ALA A 236 10.34 20.91 -3.82
CA ALA A 236 10.00 21.97 -4.77
C ALA A 236 11.10 23.03 -4.88
N ALA A 237 11.71 23.43 -3.76
CA ALA A 237 12.84 24.36 -3.75
C ALA A 237 14.05 23.79 -4.48
N ALA A 238 14.40 22.51 -4.29
CA ALA A 238 15.46 21.84 -5.04
C ALA A 238 15.18 21.81 -6.55
N VAL A 239 13.93 21.53 -6.94
CA VAL A 239 13.45 21.54 -8.33
C VAL A 239 13.56 22.93 -8.96
N LEU A 240 13.22 23.99 -8.22
CA LEU A 240 13.28 25.36 -8.71
C LEU A 240 14.71 25.92 -8.76
N THR A 241 15.57 25.57 -7.80
CA THR A 241 16.93 26.12 -7.70
C THR A 241 17.94 25.42 -8.59
N LEU A 242 17.85 24.10 -8.76
CA LEU A 242 18.86 23.33 -9.50
C LEU A 242 18.68 23.36 -11.02
N ALA A 243 17.61 24.00 -11.52
CA ALA A 243 17.42 24.37 -12.92
C ALA A 243 17.78 23.31 -13.99
N LEU A 244 17.58 22.02 -13.68
CA LEU A 244 17.89 20.94 -14.62
C LEU A 244 16.90 20.94 -15.81
N PRO A 245 17.37 20.65 -17.04
CA PRO A 245 16.53 20.65 -18.23
C PRO A 245 15.38 19.63 -18.10
N GLY A 246 14.22 19.90 -18.72
CA GLY A 246 13.05 19.01 -18.71
C GLY A 246 11.88 19.43 -17.79
N LEU A 247 11.97 20.60 -17.14
CA LEU A 247 10.96 21.10 -16.20
C LEU A 247 9.93 22.06 -16.81
N ASP A 248 9.98 22.33 -18.11
CA ASP A 248 9.23 23.43 -18.73
C ASP A 248 7.71 23.27 -18.54
N ASN A 249 7.21 22.03 -18.57
CA ASN A 249 5.79 21.72 -18.40
C ASN A 249 5.30 21.77 -16.94
N GLN A 250 6.19 21.63 -15.95
CA GLN A 250 5.82 21.68 -14.52
C GLN A 250 6.03 23.07 -13.91
N ARG A 251 6.72 23.97 -14.62
CA ARG A 251 6.99 25.34 -14.19
C ARG A 251 6.00 26.37 -14.71
N ASP A 252 5.23 26.02 -15.74
CA ASP A 252 4.27 26.92 -16.37
C ASP A 252 2.83 26.56 -16.00
N PRO A 253 2.19 27.28 -15.05
CA PRO A 253 0.81 27.04 -14.65
C PRO A 253 -0.21 27.24 -15.79
N SER A 254 0.17 27.95 -16.86
CA SER A 254 -0.72 28.16 -18.01
C SER A 254 -1.03 26.85 -18.75
N THR A 255 -0.17 25.83 -18.58
CA THR A 255 -0.33 24.50 -19.20
C THR A 255 -1.29 23.58 -18.45
N TYR A 256 -1.68 23.91 -17.21
CA TYR A 256 -2.52 23.03 -16.39
C TYR A 256 -3.93 22.85 -16.97
N LEU A 257 -4.52 23.91 -17.53
CA LEU A 257 -5.86 23.79 -18.12
C LEU A 257 -5.85 22.89 -19.37
N SER A 258 -4.86 23.06 -20.25
CA SER A 258 -4.65 22.16 -21.39
C SER A 258 -4.37 20.73 -20.93
N GLY A 259 -3.64 20.56 -19.84
CA GLY A 259 -3.33 19.27 -19.25
C GLY A 259 -4.55 18.52 -18.72
N ILE A 260 -5.46 19.24 -18.05
CA ILE A 260 -6.74 18.68 -17.61
C ILE A 260 -7.56 18.22 -18.81
N ILE A 261 -7.69 19.08 -19.83
CA ILE A 261 -8.49 18.76 -21.04
C ILE A 261 -7.90 17.54 -21.76
N GLY A 262 -6.57 17.49 -21.92
CA GLY A 262 -5.87 16.35 -22.52
C GLY A 262 -6.03 15.06 -21.72
N SER A 263 -5.87 15.14 -20.40
CA SER A 263 -6.00 13.99 -19.49
C SER A 263 -7.43 13.45 -19.44
N VAL A 264 -8.45 14.32 -19.49
CA VAL A 264 -9.86 13.91 -19.56
C VAL A 264 -10.14 13.15 -20.85
N GLY A 265 -9.58 13.58 -21.98
CA GLY A 265 -9.63 12.80 -23.23
C GLY A 265 -9.03 11.39 -23.07
N GLY A 266 -7.94 11.29 -22.31
CA GLY A 266 -7.31 10.03 -21.92
C GLY A 266 -8.11 9.13 -20.99
N LEU A 267 -9.27 9.57 -20.47
CA LEU A 267 -10.19 8.74 -19.67
C LEU A 267 -11.20 7.98 -20.55
N VAL A 268 -11.48 8.45 -21.76
CA VAL A 268 -12.65 8.02 -22.56
C VAL A 268 -12.44 6.67 -23.29
N GLY A 269 -11.23 6.12 -23.29
CA GLY A 269 -10.93 4.80 -23.90
C GLY A 269 -10.83 3.65 -22.89
N MET A 270 -10.97 2.40 -23.35
CA MET A 270 -10.79 1.20 -22.49
C MET A 270 -9.43 1.17 -21.78
N LYS A 271 -8.36 1.55 -22.49
CA LYS A 271 -7.02 1.70 -21.90
C LYS A 271 -7.00 2.77 -20.80
N GLY A 272 -7.65 3.90 -21.05
CA GLY A 272 -7.82 4.99 -20.09
C GLY A 272 -8.59 4.58 -18.84
N ALA A 273 -9.72 3.90 -19.03
CA ALA A 273 -10.51 3.37 -17.94
C ALA A 273 -9.70 2.38 -17.08
N TYR A 274 -8.97 1.47 -17.71
CA TYR A 274 -8.14 0.49 -16.99
C TYR A 274 -6.94 1.11 -16.25
N GLN A 275 -6.25 2.08 -16.85
CA GLN A 275 -5.03 2.65 -16.27
C GLN A 275 -5.30 3.83 -15.32
N ASN A 276 -6.41 4.56 -15.49
CA ASN A 276 -6.73 5.76 -14.71
C ASN A 276 -7.90 5.57 -13.75
N LEU A 277 -9.04 5.04 -14.22
CA LEU A 277 -10.27 4.95 -13.42
C LEU A 277 -10.28 3.71 -12.52
N TRP A 278 -9.90 2.56 -13.04
CA TRP A 278 -9.94 1.30 -12.30
C TRP A 278 -9.13 1.33 -11.00
N PRO A 279 -7.89 1.87 -10.96
CA PRO A 279 -7.14 1.94 -9.71
C PRO A 279 -7.80 2.85 -8.68
N ALA A 280 -8.39 3.96 -9.11
CA ALA A 280 -9.16 4.85 -8.23
C ALA A 280 -10.42 4.16 -7.68
N ILE A 281 -11.17 3.43 -8.52
CA ILE A 281 -12.34 2.64 -8.11
C ILE A 281 -11.94 1.58 -7.09
N VAL A 282 -10.88 0.82 -7.35
CA VAL A 282 -10.36 -0.19 -6.41
C VAL A 282 -10.01 0.45 -5.07
N LEU A 283 -9.33 1.59 -5.06
CA LEU A 283 -9.00 2.30 -3.82
C LEU A 283 -10.23 2.86 -3.11
N LEU A 284 -11.23 3.34 -3.82
CA LEU A 284 -12.49 3.77 -3.21
C LEU A 284 -13.21 2.59 -2.56
N VAL A 285 -13.24 1.42 -3.20
CA VAL A 285 -13.82 0.20 -2.61
C VAL A 285 -13.03 -0.26 -1.39
N LEU A 286 -11.69 -0.27 -1.45
CA LEU A 286 -10.85 -0.58 -0.29
C LEU A 286 -11.03 0.45 0.84
N GLY A 287 -11.07 1.74 0.52
CA GLY A 287 -11.30 2.78 1.51
C GLY A 287 -12.68 2.68 2.15
N TRP A 288 -13.72 2.45 1.35
CA TRP A 288 -15.08 2.23 1.84
C TRP A 288 -15.17 1.02 2.78
N THR A 289 -14.57 -0.10 2.37
CA THR A 289 -14.51 -1.32 3.20
C THR A 289 -13.63 -1.16 4.44
N GLY A 290 -12.64 -0.25 4.42
CA GLY A 290 -11.78 0.05 5.56
C GLY A 290 -12.37 1.02 6.57
N ILE A 291 -13.43 1.75 6.23
CA ILE A 291 -14.09 2.66 7.16
C ILE A 291 -14.81 1.84 8.24
N ARG A 292 -14.39 2.04 9.49
CA ARG A 292 -15.01 1.41 10.66
C ARG A 292 -15.48 2.47 11.65
N GLN A 293 -16.65 2.23 12.26
CA GLN A 293 -17.11 2.95 13.45
C GLN A 293 -16.45 2.41 14.73
N SER A 294 -15.12 2.41 14.79
CA SER A 294 -14.39 2.10 16.02
C SER A 294 -13.70 3.35 16.57
N ARG A 295 -13.33 3.33 17.85
CA ARG A 295 -12.58 4.43 18.49
C ARG A 295 -11.20 4.70 17.85
N ASP A 296 -10.61 3.73 17.15
CA ASP A 296 -9.28 3.91 16.54
C ASP A 296 -9.21 3.25 15.15
N PRO A 297 -9.90 3.81 14.13
CA PRO A 297 -9.91 3.25 12.80
C PRO A 297 -8.60 3.56 12.06
N MET A 298 -8.11 2.60 11.28
CA MET A 298 -6.97 2.84 10.39
C MET A 298 -7.30 3.82 9.27
N VAL A 299 -8.54 3.80 8.76
CA VAL A 299 -9.03 4.64 7.67
C VAL A 299 -10.25 5.42 8.16
N TYR A 300 -10.22 6.74 7.96
CA TYR A 300 -11.31 7.66 8.24
C TYR A 300 -12.05 8.00 6.96
N VAL A 301 -13.32 8.42 7.08
CA VAL A 301 -14.13 8.88 5.94
C VAL A 301 -13.43 10.01 5.18
N CYS A 302 -12.74 10.91 5.89
CA CYS A 302 -12.02 12.01 5.25
C CYS A 302 -10.86 11.54 4.37
N ASP A 303 -10.28 10.36 4.60
CA ASP A 303 -9.19 9.85 3.77
C ASP A 303 -9.65 9.57 2.34
N LEU A 304 -10.94 9.23 2.12
CA LEU A 304 -11.51 9.10 0.77
C LEU A 304 -11.41 10.41 -0.04
N GLY A 305 -11.50 11.55 0.64
CA GLY A 305 -11.26 12.86 0.03
C GLY A 305 -9.84 12.99 -0.53
N GLY A 306 -8.87 12.28 0.06
CA GLY A 306 -7.49 12.22 -0.42
C GLY A 306 -7.37 11.52 -1.77
N ILE A 307 -8.12 10.45 -2.00
CA ILE A 307 -8.18 9.77 -3.31
C ILE A 307 -8.68 10.74 -4.38
N ILE A 308 -9.76 11.46 -4.09
CA ILE A 308 -10.35 12.43 -5.01
C ILE A 308 -9.38 13.58 -5.27
N ALA A 309 -8.77 14.14 -4.22
CA ALA A 309 -7.79 15.22 -4.34
C ALA A 309 -6.59 14.81 -5.20
N LEU A 310 -6.06 13.60 -5.00
CA LEU A 310 -4.95 13.05 -5.79
C LEU A 310 -5.35 12.78 -7.24
N PHE A 311 -6.57 12.30 -7.47
CA PHE A 311 -7.08 12.08 -8.82
C PHE A 311 -7.19 13.41 -9.59
N LEU A 312 -7.76 14.45 -8.96
CA LEU A 312 -7.85 15.79 -9.54
C LEU A 312 -6.47 16.42 -9.75
N PHE A 313 -5.57 16.26 -8.78
CA PHE A 313 -4.19 16.72 -8.90
C PHE A 313 -3.46 16.03 -10.05
N ALA A 314 -3.61 14.72 -10.20
CA ALA A 314 -2.99 13.95 -11.27
C ALA A 314 -3.55 14.30 -12.66
N LEU A 315 -4.85 14.66 -12.77
CA LEU A 315 -5.42 15.19 -14.00
C LEU A 315 -4.79 16.53 -14.41
N ALA A 316 -4.37 17.36 -13.43
CA ALA A 316 -3.77 18.64 -13.70
C ALA A 316 -2.32 18.57 -14.21
N LEU A 317 -1.62 17.46 -13.95
CA LEU A 317 -0.21 17.29 -14.32
C LEU A 317 0.03 16.81 -15.78
N ASP A 318 -1.02 16.72 -16.59
CA ASP A 318 -0.98 16.29 -18.02
C ASP A 318 -0.25 14.96 -18.29
N VAL A 319 -0.32 14.02 -17.34
CA VAL A 319 0.38 12.75 -17.52
C VAL A 319 -0.61 11.71 -18.08
N GLN A 320 -0.73 11.66 -19.40
CA GLN A 320 -1.58 10.68 -20.10
C GLN A 320 -1.37 9.27 -19.54
N TYR A 321 -2.46 8.62 -19.11
CA TYR A 321 -2.48 7.25 -18.57
C TYR A 321 -1.68 7.00 -17.26
N ASN A 322 -1.33 8.04 -16.50
CA ASN A 322 -0.60 7.91 -15.23
C ASN A 322 -1.42 8.36 -14.00
N VAL A 323 -2.69 8.72 -14.18
CA VAL A 323 -3.55 9.17 -13.07
C VAL A 323 -3.73 8.05 -12.04
N GLY A 324 -4.05 6.84 -12.51
CA GLY A 324 -4.23 5.70 -11.62
C GLY A 324 -2.94 5.31 -10.90
N ARG A 325 -1.79 5.43 -11.56
CA ARG A 325 -0.46 5.22 -10.96
C ARG A 325 -0.23 6.14 -9.76
N ILE A 326 -0.55 7.44 -9.88
CA ILE A 326 -0.40 8.40 -8.77
C ILE A 326 -1.35 8.07 -7.62
N VAL A 327 -2.62 7.80 -7.92
CA VAL A 327 -3.64 7.53 -6.89
C VAL A 327 -3.30 6.26 -6.10
N MET A 328 -2.73 5.25 -6.75
CA MET A 328 -2.29 4.00 -6.13
C MET A 328 -1.18 4.14 -5.09
N PHE A 329 -0.47 5.27 -5.03
CA PHE A 329 0.43 5.52 -3.89
C PHE A 329 -0.34 5.62 -2.55
N SER A 330 -1.65 5.84 -2.56
CA SER A 330 -2.45 5.76 -1.32
C SER A 330 -2.85 4.33 -0.92
N MET A 331 -2.60 3.34 -1.78
CA MET A 331 -2.96 1.95 -1.55
C MET A 331 -2.53 1.38 -0.19
N PRO A 332 -1.30 1.61 0.31
CA PRO A 332 -0.88 1.05 1.59
C PRO A 332 -1.85 1.35 2.73
N LEU A 333 -2.37 2.57 2.82
CA LEU A 333 -3.30 2.95 3.87
C LEU A 333 -4.66 2.24 3.74
N PHE A 334 -5.24 2.28 2.54
CA PHE A 334 -6.58 1.76 2.30
C PHE A 334 -6.64 0.24 2.33
N LEU A 335 -5.63 -0.43 1.78
CA LEU A 335 -5.56 -1.89 1.78
C LEU A 335 -5.43 -2.44 3.21
N LEU A 336 -4.55 -1.86 4.03
CA LEU A 336 -4.40 -2.29 5.42
C LEU A 336 -5.70 -2.10 6.21
N GLY A 337 -6.35 -0.94 6.07
CA GLY A 337 -7.63 -0.67 6.74
C GLY A 337 -8.76 -1.60 6.28
N ALA A 338 -8.86 -1.86 4.98
CA ALA A 338 -9.86 -2.78 4.41
C ALA A 338 -9.74 -4.19 5.00
N VAL A 339 -8.52 -4.74 5.00
CA VAL A 339 -8.27 -6.10 5.49
C VAL A 339 -8.49 -6.20 6.99
N GLU A 340 -8.03 -5.21 7.76
CA GLU A 340 -8.30 -5.17 9.20
C GLU A 340 -9.81 -5.22 9.48
N ASN A 341 -10.61 -4.40 8.77
CA ASN A 341 -12.04 -4.36 8.99
C ASN A 341 -12.73 -5.67 8.57
N MET A 342 -12.39 -6.22 7.40
CA MET A 342 -12.94 -7.49 6.92
C MET A 342 -12.64 -8.65 7.87
N ALA A 343 -11.41 -8.74 8.38
CA ALA A 343 -11.04 -9.78 9.34
C ALA A 343 -11.87 -9.71 10.62
N ARG A 344 -12.12 -8.49 11.14
CA ARG A 344 -12.95 -8.28 12.33
C ARG A 344 -14.42 -8.60 12.09
N LEU A 345 -14.97 -8.28 10.92
CA LEU A 345 -16.33 -8.63 10.54
C LEU A 345 -16.51 -10.15 10.46
N SER A 346 -15.53 -10.87 9.92
CA SER A 346 -15.53 -12.34 9.87
C SER A 346 -15.60 -12.97 11.26
N LEU A 347 -14.82 -12.46 12.22
CA LEU A 347 -14.85 -12.94 13.61
C LEU A 347 -16.21 -12.68 14.27
N SER A 348 -16.79 -11.50 14.03
CA SER A 348 -18.10 -11.10 14.58
C SER A 348 -19.28 -11.90 14.01
N ALA A 349 -19.15 -12.38 12.77
CA ALA A 349 -20.13 -13.27 12.16
C ALA A 349 -20.04 -14.70 12.73
N GLY A 350 -18.82 -15.23 12.90
CA GLY A 350 -18.59 -16.56 13.48
C GLY A 350 -19.10 -16.68 14.93
N SER A 351 -18.86 -15.66 15.76
CA SER A 351 -19.38 -15.64 17.14
C SER A 351 -20.92 -15.61 17.20
N ARG A 352 -21.57 -14.86 16.31
CA ARG A 352 -23.04 -14.84 16.22
C ARG A 352 -23.62 -16.18 15.77
N ALA A 353 -23.00 -16.84 14.79
CA ALA A 353 -23.44 -18.15 14.30
C ALA A 353 -23.36 -19.24 15.39
N LEU A 354 -22.30 -19.23 16.21
CA LEU A 354 -22.16 -20.14 17.35
C LEU A 354 -23.22 -19.89 18.44
N HIS A 355 -23.56 -18.63 18.72
CA HIS A 355 -24.61 -18.30 19.69
C HIS A 355 -26.03 -18.63 19.21
N THR A 356 -26.32 -18.54 17.91
CA THR A 356 -27.61 -18.97 17.36
C THR A 356 -27.73 -20.49 17.32
N SER A 357 -26.66 -21.21 16.91
CA SER A 357 -26.65 -22.68 16.92
C SER A 357 -26.75 -23.29 18.32
N GLY A 358 -26.18 -22.62 19.34
CA GLY A 358 -26.29 -23.06 20.74
C GLY A 358 -27.65 -22.81 21.37
N ARG A 359 -28.44 -21.85 20.86
CA ARG A 359 -29.82 -21.59 21.34
C ARG A 359 -30.84 -22.57 20.75
N ASP A 360 -30.65 -23.01 19.51
CA ASP A 360 -31.58 -23.96 18.89
C ASP A 360 -31.38 -25.41 19.38
N ALA A 361 -30.18 -25.75 19.88
CA ALA A 361 -29.90 -27.04 20.50
C ALA A 361 -30.35 -27.14 21.99
N ALA A 362 -30.77 -26.04 22.61
CA ALA A 362 -31.11 -25.96 24.03
C ALA A 362 -32.61 -25.68 24.28
N ARG A 363 -33.51 -26.13 23.38
CA ARG A 363 -34.92 -26.33 23.74
C ARG A 363 -35.10 -27.76 24.25
N PRO A 364 -35.19 -27.99 25.57
CA PRO A 364 -35.74 -29.25 26.04
C PRO A 364 -37.21 -29.26 25.63
N THR A 365 -37.60 -30.25 24.83
CA THR A 365 -39.00 -30.64 24.66
C THR A 365 -39.52 -31.14 26.01
N VAL A 366 -39.84 -30.22 26.91
CA VAL A 366 -40.61 -30.53 28.12
C VAL A 366 -42.07 -30.51 27.72
N SER A 367 -42.61 -31.69 27.41
CA SER A 367 -44.04 -31.94 27.41
C SER A 367 -44.54 -31.85 28.85
N ALA A 368 -45.12 -30.71 29.23
CA ALA A 368 -45.87 -30.59 30.46
C ALA A 368 -47.28 -31.17 30.26
N PRO A 369 -47.74 -32.15 31.07
CA PRO A 369 -49.14 -32.55 31.07
C PRO A 369 -49.99 -31.52 31.83
N ALA A 370 -51.14 -31.20 31.26
CA ALA A 370 -52.15 -30.33 31.83
C ALA A 370 -52.84 -31.00 33.02
N PHE A 371 -52.91 -30.31 34.16
CA PHE A 371 -53.83 -30.65 35.26
C PHE A 371 -55.15 -29.89 35.08
N PRO A 372 -56.31 -30.55 35.24
CA PRO A 372 -57.60 -29.88 35.22
C PRO A 372 -57.94 -29.30 36.59
N THR A 373 -58.39 -28.05 36.58
CA THR A 373 -59.14 -27.38 37.64
C THR A 373 -60.48 -28.06 37.88
N LEU A 374 -60.80 -28.36 39.15
CA LEU A 374 -62.17 -28.56 39.62
C LEU A 374 -62.33 -27.92 41.00
N ALA A 375 -63.44 -27.20 41.14
CA ALA A 375 -63.76 -26.29 42.21
C ALA A 375 -64.48 -26.97 43.38
N GLY A 376 -64.37 -26.35 44.56
CA GLY A 376 -65.47 -26.21 45.51
C GLY A 376 -65.48 -27.18 46.68
N ALA A 377 -65.27 -26.64 47.90
CA ALA A 377 -66.19 -26.73 49.05
C ALA A 377 -65.42 -26.51 50.36
N GLU A 378 -65.89 -25.50 51.11
CA GLU A 378 -66.02 -25.45 52.59
C GLU A 378 -64.76 -25.61 53.47
N GLY A 379 -64.46 -24.77 54.46
CA GLY A 379 -65.12 -23.62 55.04
C GLY A 379 -64.29 -23.10 56.23
N THR A 380 -64.72 -21.95 56.76
CA THR A 380 -64.45 -21.42 58.12
C THR A 380 -63.02 -21.01 58.53
N LYS A 381 -62.86 -19.67 58.60
CA LYS A 381 -62.01 -18.87 59.53
C LYS A 381 -62.15 -19.32 61.01
N PRO A 382 -61.28 -18.92 61.99
CA PRO A 382 -60.51 -17.66 62.03
C PRO A 382 -59.06 -17.69 62.61
N SER A 383 -58.35 -16.58 62.36
CA SER A 383 -57.24 -15.98 63.13
C SER A 383 -57.44 -16.02 64.67
N PRO A 384 -56.42 -15.78 65.53
CA PRO A 384 -55.29 -14.86 65.30
C PRO A 384 -53.90 -15.23 65.87
N SER A 385 -52.90 -14.44 65.45
CA SER A 385 -51.66 -13.99 66.11
C SER A 385 -51.05 -14.82 67.24
N VAL A 386 -49.72 -15.02 67.22
CA VAL A 386 -48.77 -14.51 68.23
C VAL A 386 -47.32 -14.69 67.70
N SER A 387 -46.54 -13.62 67.92
CA SER A 387 -45.06 -13.45 67.92
C SER A 387 -44.25 -13.76 66.66
#